data_AF-A0A6A5R9B2-F1
#
_entry.id   AF-A0A6A5R9B2-F1
#
_cell.length_a   1.000
_cell.length_b   1.000
_cell.length_c   1.000
_cell.angle_alpha   90.00
_cell.angle_beta   90.00
_cell.angle_gamma   90.00
#
_symmetry.space_group_name_H-M   'P 1'
#
loop_
_entity.id
_entity.type
_entity.pdbx_description
1 polymer ?
#
loop_
_entity_poly.entity_id
_entity_poly.type
_entity_poly.pdbx_seq_one_letter_code
_entity_poly.pdbx_strand_id
1 'polypeptide(L)'
;MSTMVVVPSSSRHTRQVVVSKIHSVICNRVKDGDEQCLVRWHTGTNTSNPPISWHLVNELRNCLEYVQDYLEQREKFKKIFAQNRIPSRKRKSPETDSAIDSRSSSFDRRLKQKQDGRTPSVSRSSSVSSSVAAPTTSSPEVYNGIMETDEHGFVFCRSASGSDVVSVFITDFPTLEMRQAAYESEVRTAAMLIRARYVRKLEQVPGPPIELLNTIDDSTPSLRFRYIPHHVLGEGVYQYAVETATGCQQCSPRMGRDIGCEYTKKCDCLEYAAVNEGVLTDEEKKRYKRCQAEGIPTLGLPKRFPYFAEGTKIQRSGTLIPWYLNSRHPIYECNDNCRCGPNCRNKNVQFGRRVELQIFKTQSGRGWGLRCKQKLYQGQFIDTYRGEVITEEEASRREGTSSKAKASYLYSLDKFAESEELDHDPYVVDGEFKGGPSKFMNHSCNPNCRQYTVSFNKHDPYVYDIAFFACKDIPAETELTFDYLDKEEGGAIKDPGEDATPCLCGSAKCRKWLWT
;
A
#
# COMPACT_ATOMS: atom_id res chain seq x y z
N MET A 1 -62.76 -2.19 -17.21
CA MET A 1 -61.83 -2.95 -16.33
C MET A 1 -60.72 -3.52 -17.20
N SER A 2 -59.49 -3.08 -16.92
CA SER A 2 -58.20 -3.73 -17.14
C SER A 2 -57.16 -2.61 -17.25
N THR A 3 -56.75 -2.13 -16.08
CA THR A 3 -55.61 -1.23 -15.91
C THR A 3 -54.34 -1.96 -16.33
N MET A 4 -53.81 -1.61 -17.51
CA MET A 4 -52.43 -1.93 -17.87
C MET A 4 -51.50 -1.21 -16.89
N VAL A 5 -50.80 -1.97 -16.07
CA VAL A 5 -49.61 -1.48 -15.38
C VAL A 5 -48.52 -1.36 -16.44
N VAL A 6 -48.32 -0.16 -16.96
CA VAL A 6 -47.13 0.17 -17.74
C VAL A 6 -45.98 0.22 -16.74
N VAL A 7 -45.20 -0.85 -16.68
CA VAL A 7 -43.90 -0.85 -16.01
C VAL A 7 -42.99 0.08 -16.83
N PRO A 8 -42.44 1.17 -16.27
CA PRO A 8 -41.47 1.96 -16.99
C PRO A 8 -40.25 1.11 -17.26
N SER A 9 -39.97 0.83 -18.52
CA SER A 9 -38.73 0.21 -18.96
C SER A 9 -37.56 1.15 -18.68
N SER A 10 -36.96 1.07 -17.49
CA SER A 10 -35.68 1.72 -17.22
C SER A 10 -34.55 0.90 -17.83
N SER A 11 -34.45 0.92 -19.16
CA SER A 11 -33.27 0.52 -19.91
C SER A 11 -32.15 1.54 -19.66
N ARG A 12 -31.56 1.56 -18.46
CA ARG A 12 -30.31 2.30 -18.23
C ARG A 12 -29.18 1.47 -18.84
N HIS A 13 -28.99 1.57 -20.16
CA HIS A 13 -27.65 1.42 -20.72
C HIS A 13 -26.78 2.44 -19.98
N THR A 14 -25.98 1.99 -19.01
CA THR A 14 -25.09 2.88 -18.27
C THR A 14 -24.05 3.36 -19.26
N ARG A 15 -24.23 4.59 -19.76
CA ARG A 15 -23.21 5.37 -20.47
C ARG A 15 -21.87 5.18 -19.76
N GLN A 16 -20.81 4.86 -20.47
CA GLN A 16 -19.49 4.65 -19.88
C GLN A 16 -18.55 5.74 -20.34
N VAL A 17 -17.79 6.34 -19.43
CA VAL A 17 -16.85 7.40 -19.80
C VAL A 17 -15.53 6.82 -20.36
N VAL A 18 -14.97 7.48 -21.39
CA VAL A 18 -13.64 7.17 -21.93
C VAL A 18 -12.55 7.60 -20.94
N VAL A 19 -11.89 6.63 -20.30
CA VAL A 19 -10.87 6.85 -19.25
C VAL A 19 -9.75 7.78 -19.71
N SER A 20 -9.21 7.57 -20.91
CA SER A 20 -8.08 8.33 -21.44
C SER A 20 -8.39 9.81 -21.69
N LYS A 21 -9.66 10.21 -21.63
CA LYS A 21 -10.12 11.59 -21.82
C LYS A 21 -10.39 12.29 -20.49
N ILE A 22 -10.33 11.61 -19.34
CA ILE A 22 -10.50 12.24 -18.03
C ILE A 22 -9.18 12.87 -17.58
N HIS A 23 -9.26 14.13 -17.16
CA HIS A 23 -8.16 14.82 -16.48
C HIS A 23 -8.25 14.63 -14.96
N SER A 24 -9.40 14.96 -14.35
CA SER A 24 -9.59 14.90 -12.89
C SER A 24 -11.07 15.00 -12.50
N VAL A 25 -11.41 14.63 -11.26
CA VAL A 25 -12.69 14.97 -10.64
C VAL A 25 -12.53 16.26 -9.83
N ILE A 26 -13.41 17.23 -10.04
CA ILE A 26 -13.37 18.56 -9.42
C ILE A 26 -14.13 18.58 -8.09
N CYS A 27 -15.37 18.10 -8.11
CA CYS A 27 -16.23 18.02 -6.92
C CYS A 27 -17.27 16.91 -7.09
N ASN A 28 -17.94 16.56 -5.99
CA ASN A 28 -19.10 15.66 -6.00
C ASN A 28 -20.36 16.37 -5.48
N ARG A 29 -21.52 15.82 -5.84
CA ARG A 29 -22.83 16.18 -5.27
C ARG A 29 -23.73 14.96 -5.18
N VAL A 30 -24.82 15.07 -4.42
CA VAL A 30 -25.98 14.20 -4.54
C VAL A 30 -27.10 15.02 -5.19
N LYS A 31 -27.63 14.53 -6.31
CA LYS A 31 -28.75 15.17 -7.02
C LYS A 31 -29.80 14.09 -7.29
N ASP A 32 -31.03 14.33 -6.84
CA ASP A 32 -32.16 13.39 -6.99
C ASP A 32 -31.88 11.98 -6.42
N GLY A 33 -31.08 11.91 -5.35
CA GLY A 33 -30.66 10.65 -4.71
C GLY A 33 -29.48 9.94 -5.41
N ASP A 34 -29.04 10.44 -6.56
CA ASP A 34 -27.91 9.89 -7.31
C ASP A 34 -26.59 10.62 -6.96
N GLU A 35 -25.54 9.85 -6.69
CA GLU A 35 -24.18 10.37 -6.52
C GLU A 35 -23.60 10.78 -7.88
N GLN A 36 -23.14 12.02 -7.96
CA GLN A 36 -22.57 12.60 -9.17
C GLN A 36 -21.20 13.24 -8.92
N CYS A 37 -20.33 13.19 -9.92
CA CYS A 37 -19.03 13.85 -9.93
C CYS A 37 -18.94 14.82 -11.10
N LEU A 38 -18.39 16.01 -10.85
CA LEU A 38 -18.03 16.97 -11.87
C LEU A 38 -16.65 16.61 -12.41
N VAL A 39 -16.60 16.17 -13.67
CA VAL A 39 -15.39 15.68 -14.33
C VAL A 39 -14.79 16.79 -15.18
N ARG A 40 -13.47 16.96 -15.07
CA ARG A 40 -12.66 17.75 -16.00
C ARG A 40 -12.13 16.85 -17.09
N TRP A 41 -12.30 17.28 -18.35
CA TRP A 41 -11.83 16.55 -19.52
C TRP A 41 -10.45 17.03 -19.96
N HIS A 42 -9.71 16.11 -20.58
CA HIS A 42 -8.41 16.38 -21.16
C HIS A 42 -8.56 17.06 -22.52
N THR A 43 -7.82 18.14 -22.74
CA THR A 43 -7.93 19.00 -23.92
C THR A 43 -6.73 18.92 -24.87
N GLY A 44 -5.73 18.08 -24.57
CA GLY A 44 -4.47 17.97 -25.33
C GLY A 44 -3.53 19.18 -25.14
N THR A 45 -4.07 20.35 -24.80
CA THR A 45 -3.36 21.58 -24.45
C THR A 45 -3.82 22.10 -23.09
N ASN A 46 -2.95 22.85 -22.40
CA ASN A 46 -3.34 23.57 -21.19
C ASN A 46 -4.27 24.73 -21.56
N THR A 47 -5.50 24.71 -21.05
CA THR A 47 -6.49 25.76 -21.25
C THR A 47 -7.09 26.17 -19.91
N SER A 48 -7.45 27.44 -19.79
CA SER A 48 -8.21 27.97 -18.65
C SER A 48 -9.68 27.56 -18.70
N ASN A 49 -10.19 27.13 -19.86
CA ASN A 49 -11.61 26.83 -20.09
C ASN A 49 -11.78 25.39 -20.60
N PRO A 50 -11.29 24.36 -19.88
CA PRO A 50 -11.47 22.99 -20.28
C PRO A 50 -12.95 22.60 -20.19
N PRO A 51 -13.43 21.66 -21.03
CA PRO A 51 -14.74 21.06 -20.87
C PRO A 51 -14.87 20.43 -19.48
N ILE A 52 -16.01 20.65 -18.84
CA ILE A 52 -16.38 20.01 -17.57
C ILE A 52 -17.83 19.55 -17.63
N SER A 53 -18.15 18.40 -17.06
CA SER A 53 -19.51 17.85 -17.05
C SER A 53 -19.81 17.00 -15.83
N TRP A 54 -21.07 16.99 -15.42
CA TRP A 54 -21.56 16.13 -14.35
C TRP A 54 -21.83 14.71 -14.86
N HIS A 55 -21.41 13.73 -14.07
CA HIS A 55 -21.57 12.31 -14.37
C HIS A 55 -22.09 11.56 -13.16
N LEU A 56 -22.96 10.59 -13.39
CA LEU A 56 -23.30 9.62 -12.36
C LEU A 56 -22.05 8.81 -12.01
N VAL A 57 -21.85 8.50 -10.74
CA VAL A 57 -20.72 7.65 -10.30
C VAL A 57 -20.73 6.28 -11.03
N ASN A 58 -21.90 5.77 -11.40
CA ASN A 58 -22.03 4.55 -12.20
C ASN A 58 -21.51 4.67 -13.64
N GLU A 59 -21.47 5.86 -14.23
CA GLU A 59 -20.88 6.10 -15.56
C GLU A 59 -19.34 6.12 -15.48
N LEU A 60 -18.80 6.39 -14.30
CA LEU A 60 -17.37 6.47 -14.00
C LEU A 60 -16.75 5.15 -13.54
N ARG A 61 -17.44 4.01 -13.69
CA ARG A 61 -16.98 2.68 -13.25
C ARG A 61 -15.60 2.27 -13.80
N ASN A 62 -15.22 2.77 -14.97
CA ASN A 62 -13.91 2.50 -15.59
C ASN A 62 -12.82 3.50 -15.17
N CYS A 63 -13.17 4.55 -14.44
CA CYS A 63 -12.28 5.66 -14.05
C CYS A 63 -12.31 5.90 -12.54
N LEU A 64 -12.61 4.87 -11.75
CA LEU A 64 -12.82 4.98 -10.30
C LEU A 64 -11.58 5.43 -9.55
N GLU A 65 -10.39 5.29 -10.13
CA GLU A 65 -9.14 5.84 -9.59
C GLU A 65 -9.20 7.37 -9.45
N TYR A 66 -9.76 8.10 -10.42
CA TYR A 66 -9.92 9.55 -10.33
C TYR A 66 -10.95 9.95 -9.28
N VAL A 67 -12.01 9.16 -9.14
CA VAL A 67 -13.02 9.35 -8.10
C VAL A 67 -12.40 9.12 -6.73
N GLN A 68 -11.63 8.05 -6.56
CA GLN A 68 -10.94 7.74 -5.31
C GLN A 68 -9.92 8.82 -4.94
N ASP A 69 -9.07 9.24 -5.88
CA ASP A 69 -8.07 10.30 -5.67
C ASP A 69 -8.74 11.59 -5.16
N TYR A 70 -9.86 11.99 -5.77
CA TYR A 70 -10.66 13.13 -5.32
C TYR A 70 -11.24 12.94 -3.91
N LEU A 71 -11.86 11.78 -3.63
CA LEU A 71 -12.48 11.51 -2.33
C LEU A 71 -11.43 11.50 -1.21
N GLU A 72 -10.24 10.95 -1.46
CA GLU A 72 -9.14 10.97 -0.49
C GLU A 72 -8.65 12.40 -0.21
N GLN A 73 -8.53 13.25 -1.24
CA GLN A 73 -8.20 14.66 -1.07
C GLN A 73 -9.29 15.40 -0.27
N ARG A 74 -10.56 15.19 -0.62
CA ARG A 74 -11.71 15.75 0.09
C ARG A 74 -11.67 15.40 1.58
N GLU A 75 -11.45 14.14 1.93
CA GLU A 75 -11.38 13.71 3.33
C GLU A 75 -10.17 14.28 4.08
N LYS A 76 -9.02 14.43 3.40
CA LYS A 76 -7.86 15.16 3.97
C LYS A 76 -8.22 16.60 4.31
N PHE A 77 -8.86 17.32 3.39
CA PHE A 77 -9.33 18.69 3.64
C PHE A 77 -10.31 18.74 4.81
N LYS A 78 -11.32 17.85 4.85
CA LYS A 78 -12.28 17.79 5.97
C LYS A 78 -11.60 17.65 7.33
N LYS A 79 -10.58 16.80 7.44
CA LYS A 79 -9.82 16.59 8.68
C LYS A 79 -9.06 17.84 9.11
N ILE A 80 -8.40 18.53 8.16
CA ILE A 80 -7.68 19.79 8.42
C ILE A 80 -8.66 20.87 8.92
N PHE A 81 -9.81 21.04 8.26
CA PHE A 81 -10.83 22.01 8.68
C PHE A 81 -11.42 21.69 10.05
N ALA A 82 -11.63 20.40 10.39
CA ALA A 82 -12.12 19.99 11.69
C ALA A 82 -11.13 20.28 12.82
N GLN A 83 -9.83 20.07 12.59
CA GLN A 83 -8.77 20.35 13.57
C GLN A 83 -8.64 21.85 13.89
N ASN A 84 -8.84 22.71 12.90
CA ASN A 84 -8.77 24.17 13.06
C ASN A 84 -9.99 24.80 13.78
N ARG A 85 -11.07 24.05 14.01
CA ARG A 85 -12.27 24.52 14.75
C ARG A 85 -12.20 24.30 16.26
N ILE A 86 -11.17 23.64 16.78
CA ILE A 86 -10.99 23.50 18.23
C ILE A 86 -10.51 24.87 18.77
N PRO A 87 -11.28 25.56 19.63
CA PRO A 87 -10.83 26.83 20.19
C PRO A 87 -9.60 26.56 21.06
N SER A 88 -8.51 27.27 20.81
CA SER A 88 -7.40 27.34 21.75
C SER A 88 -7.96 27.74 23.11
N ARG A 89 -7.83 26.86 24.11
CA ARG A 89 -8.08 27.24 25.50
C ARG A 89 -7.19 28.45 25.78
N LYS A 90 -7.82 29.62 25.99
CA LYS A 90 -7.16 30.88 26.35
C LYS A 90 -6.05 30.60 27.37
N ARG A 91 -4.80 30.85 26.98
CA ARG A 91 -3.70 31.06 27.91
C ARG A 91 -4.11 32.21 28.84
N LYS A 92 -4.25 31.94 30.14
CA LYS A 92 -4.24 33.00 31.16
C LYS A 92 -2.82 33.55 31.21
N SER A 93 -2.69 34.87 31.04
CA SER A 93 -1.46 35.61 31.32
C SER A 93 -1.15 35.57 32.83
N PRO A 94 0.12 35.74 33.22
CA PRO A 94 0.58 35.44 34.58
C PRO A 94 0.38 36.64 35.51
N GLU A 95 -0.29 36.44 36.64
CA GLU A 95 -0.25 37.36 37.77
C GLU A 95 0.30 36.64 39.00
N THR A 96 1.50 37.09 39.35
CA THR A 96 2.15 37.24 40.66
C THR A 96 1.63 36.45 41.88
N ASP A 97 2.60 35.73 42.43
CA ASP A 97 2.74 35.04 43.70
C ASP A 97 2.14 35.74 44.94
N SER A 98 1.40 34.99 45.77
CA SER A 98 1.60 34.91 47.24
C SER A 98 0.60 33.95 47.92
N ALA A 99 1.13 32.77 48.25
CA ALA A 99 1.08 32.10 49.56
C ALA A 99 -0.21 32.05 50.44
N ILE A 100 -0.52 30.80 50.81
CA ILE A 100 -0.91 30.32 52.17
C ILE A 100 -2.42 30.18 52.50
N ASP A 101 -2.77 28.89 52.62
CA ASP A 101 -3.58 28.22 53.65
C ASP A 101 -5.01 27.68 53.41
N SER A 102 -5.10 26.41 53.84
CA SER A 102 -6.20 25.76 54.55
C SER A 102 -7.40 25.16 53.79
N ARG A 103 -7.31 23.82 53.71
CA ARG A 103 -8.34 22.77 53.86
C ARG A 103 -9.82 23.15 54.04
N SER A 104 -10.66 22.39 53.31
CA SER A 104 -11.81 21.54 53.75
C SER A 104 -13.01 21.69 52.79
N SER A 105 -13.39 20.65 52.03
CA SER A 105 -14.29 19.53 52.36
C SER A 105 -15.79 19.89 52.48
N SER A 106 -16.53 19.44 51.45
CA SER A 106 -17.72 18.56 51.52
C SER A 106 -19.14 19.10 51.75
N PHE A 107 -20.06 18.38 51.08
CA PHE A 107 -21.53 18.28 51.22
C PHE A 107 -22.36 19.38 50.52
N ASP A 108 -23.06 19.09 49.41
CA ASP A 108 -24.12 18.11 49.13
C ASP A 108 -25.49 18.51 49.71
N ARG A 109 -26.48 18.42 48.81
CA ARG A 109 -27.94 18.29 49.00
C ARG A 109 -28.87 19.50 49.03
N ARG A 110 -29.57 19.59 47.88
CA ARG A 110 -31.01 19.28 47.70
C ARG A 110 -32.06 20.36 48.04
N LEU A 111 -32.86 20.59 46.98
CA LEU A 111 -34.34 20.60 46.93
C LEU A 111 -35.08 21.66 47.76
N LYS A 112 -35.82 22.54 47.09
CA LYS A 112 -37.24 22.38 46.71
C LYS A 112 -37.87 23.73 46.34
N GLN A 113 -38.82 23.68 45.38
CA GLN A 113 -40.11 24.43 45.33
C GLN A 113 -40.01 25.97 45.21
N LYS A 114 -40.92 26.71 44.58
CA LYS A 114 -42.25 26.49 43.96
C LYS A 114 -42.65 27.85 43.31
N GLN A 115 -43.50 27.80 42.27
CA GLN A 115 -44.66 28.70 42.00
C GLN A 115 -44.40 30.21 41.81
N ASP A 116 -45.09 31.02 41.00
CA ASP A 116 -46.29 31.01 40.15
C ASP A 116 -46.01 32.11 39.08
N GLY A 117 -46.43 32.03 37.81
CA GLY A 117 -47.79 32.29 37.32
C GLY A 117 -48.06 33.78 37.03
N ARG A 118 -48.10 34.20 35.74
CA ARG A 118 -49.01 35.24 35.18
C ARG A 118 -48.79 35.49 33.67
N THR A 119 -49.84 35.26 32.89
CA THR A 119 -50.13 35.77 31.53
C THR A 119 -50.80 37.16 31.63
N PRO A 120 -50.88 38.03 30.59
CA PRO A 120 -51.79 37.82 29.44
C PRO A 120 -51.31 38.27 28.04
N SER A 121 -51.87 37.53 27.07
CA SER A 121 -52.21 37.76 25.66
C SER A 121 -52.21 39.17 25.04
N VAL A 122 -51.70 39.25 23.80
CA VAL A 122 -52.25 40.06 22.68
C VAL A 122 -52.11 39.29 21.35
N SER A 123 -53.17 39.29 20.56
CA SER A 123 -53.38 38.61 19.28
C SER A 123 -53.25 39.55 18.06
N ARG A 124 -53.18 38.95 16.84
CA ARG A 124 -53.36 39.48 15.45
C ARG A 124 -52.06 39.62 14.64
N SER A 125 -51.93 39.25 13.36
CA SER A 125 -52.79 38.63 12.35
C SER A 125 -51.90 38.10 11.21
N SER A 126 -52.43 37.15 10.45
CA SER A 126 -51.89 36.58 9.21
C SER A 126 -52.09 37.51 8.01
N SER A 127 -51.05 37.67 7.20
CA SER A 127 -51.13 38.18 5.83
C SER A 127 -50.42 37.21 4.87
N VAL A 128 -51.21 36.73 3.91
CA VAL A 128 -50.81 35.87 2.80
C VAL A 128 -50.28 36.79 1.70
N SER A 129 -49.01 36.61 1.33
CA SER A 129 -48.43 37.23 0.14
C SER A 129 -48.01 36.14 -0.83
N SER A 130 -48.67 36.13 -1.98
CA SER A 130 -48.45 35.28 -3.13
C SER A 130 -47.03 35.47 -3.67
N SER A 131 -46.16 34.46 -3.51
CA SER A 131 -44.88 34.40 -4.23
C SER A 131 -45.08 33.67 -5.55
N VAL A 132 -44.92 34.41 -6.63
CA VAL A 132 -44.75 33.91 -7.99
C VAL A 132 -43.59 32.91 -7.98
N ALA A 133 -43.82 31.70 -8.50
CA ALA A 133 -42.77 30.70 -8.66
C ALA A 133 -41.68 31.27 -9.59
N ALA A 134 -40.47 31.43 -9.06
CA ALA A 134 -39.29 31.72 -9.85
C ALA A 134 -39.05 30.57 -10.83
N PRO A 135 -38.62 30.83 -12.09
CA PRO A 135 -38.23 29.77 -12.99
C PRO A 135 -37.06 29.01 -12.37
N THR A 136 -37.23 27.71 -12.17
CA THR A 136 -36.17 26.79 -11.78
C THR A 136 -35.16 26.70 -12.92
N THR A 137 -34.20 27.62 -12.96
CA THR A 137 -33.02 27.49 -13.84
C THR A 137 -32.24 26.26 -13.39
N SER A 138 -32.47 25.13 -14.04
CA SER A 138 -31.69 23.91 -13.82
C SER A 138 -30.22 24.25 -14.04
N SER A 139 -29.37 24.00 -13.03
CA SER A 139 -27.93 24.19 -13.18
C SER A 139 -27.42 23.41 -14.40
N PRO A 140 -26.56 24.03 -15.24
CA PRO A 140 -26.06 23.38 -16.45
C PRO A 140 -25.28 22.10 -16.10
N GLU A 141 -25.51 21.04 -16.86
CA GLU A 141 -24.86 19.73 -16.67
C GLU A 141 -23.49 19.66 -17.38
N VAL A 142 -23.25 20.55 -18.35
CA VAL A 142 -22.05 20.60 -19.19
C VAL A 142 -21.63 22.06 -19.35
N TYR A 143 -20.32 22.32 -19.28
CA TYR A 143 -19.72 23.64 -19.48
C TYR A 143 -18.52 23.53 -20.42
N ASN A 144 -18.25 24.60 -21.17
CA ASN A 144 -17.16 24.70 -22.15
C ASN A 144 -17.14 23.60 -23.23
N GLY A 145 -18.23 22.85 -23.41
CA GLY A 145 -18.21 21.67 -24.26
C GLY A 145 -19.57 21.06 -24.57
N ILE A 146 -19.55 20.04 -25.41
CA ILE A 146 -20.70 19.23 -25.80
C ILE A 146 -20.36 17.77 -25.56
N MET A 147 -21.32 17.03 -25.00
CA MET A 147 -21.22 15.59 -24.77
C MET A 147 -21.44 14.83 -26.07
N GLU A 148 -20.52 13.92 -26.38
CA GLU A 148 -20.58 13.03 -27.52
C GLU A 148 -20.50 11.57 -27.07
N THR A 149 -20.92 10.68 -27.96
CA THR A 149 -20.81 9.23 -27.76
C THR A 149 -20.10 8.65 -28.99
N ASP A 150 -19.08 7.85 -28.76
CA ASP A 150 -18.37 7.17 -29.84
C ASP A 150 -19.17 5.98 -30.40
N GLU A 151 -18.62 5.37 -31.45
CA GLU A 151 -19.19 4.20 -32.12
C GLU A 151 -19.35 2.97 -31.22
N HIS A 152 -18.65 2.93 -30.08
CA HIS A 152 -18.67 1.84 -29.10
C HIS A 152 -19.58 2.16 -27.90
N GLY A 153 -20.25 3.32 -27.89
CA GLY A 153 -21.16 3.73 -26.82
C GLY A 153 -20.46 4.38 -25.62
N PHE A 154 -19.17 4.74 -25.73
CA PHE A 154 -18.48 5.49 -24.70
C PHE A 154 -18.69 6.99 -24.87
N VAL A 155 -18.84 7.66 -23.73
CA VAL A 155 -19.16 9.08 -23.64
C VAL A 155 -17.89 9.88 -23.39
N PHE A 156 -17.75 10.98 -24.11
CA PHE A 156 -16.70 11.97 -23.90
C PHE A 156 -17.22 13.39 -24.11
N CYS A 157 -16.53 14.40 -23.56
CA CYS A 157 -16.86 15.80 -23.80
C CYS A 157 -15.81 16.43 -24.71
N ARG A 158 -16.24 17.07 -25.79
CA ARG A 158 -15.38 17.89 -26.65
C ARG A 158 -15.54 19.36 -26.33
N SER A 159 -14.46 20.12 -26.50
CA SER A 159 -14.52 21.58 -26.41
C SER A 159 -15.46 22.16 -27.45
N ALA A 160 -16.29 23.10 -27.01
CA ALA A 160 -17.23 23.82 -27.86
C ALA A 160 -17.44 25.24 -27.34
N SER A 161 -17.77 26.15 -28.24
CA SER A 161 -18.15 27.53 -27.93
C SER A 161 -19.35 27.93 -28.79
N GLY A 162 -20.24 28.76 -28.25
CA GLY A 162 -21.47 29.17 -28.92
C GLY A 162 -22.43 29.84 -27.94
N SER A 163 -23.53 30.42 -28.44
CA SER A 163 -24.57 31.05 -27.60
C SER A 163 -25.19 30.08 -26.60
N ASP A 164 -25.25 28.80 -26.95
CA ASP A 164 -25.93 27.76 -26.18
C ASP A 164 -24.98 26.98 -25.26
N VAL A 165 -23.68 27.32 -25.28
CA VAL A 165 -22.65 26.66 -24.45
C VAL A 165 -22.26 27.58 -23.30
N VAL A 166 -22.44 27.12 -22.08
CA VAL A 166 -22.04 27.87 -20.88
C VAL A 166 -20.52 27.91 -20.80
N SER A 167 -19.95 29.11 -20.89
CA SER A 167 -18.50 29.35 -20.84
C SER A 167 -18.06 29.73 -19.42
N VAL A 168 -17.04 29.06 -18.90
CA VAL A 168 -16.51 29.25 -17.54
C VAL A 168 -14.99 29.08 -17.49
N PHE A 169 -14.33 29.76 -16.55
CA PHE A 169 -12.93 29.50 -16.23
C PHE A 169 -12.81 28.40 -15.17
N ILE A 170 -11.84 27.50 -15.33
CA ILE A 170 -11.61 26.40 -14.38
C ILE A 170 -11.22 26.90 -12.98
N THR A 171 -10.62 28.09 -12.90
CA THR A 171 -10.23 28.74 -11.64
C THR A 171 -11.42 29.12 -10.78
N ASP A 172 -12.60 29.28 -11.39
CA ASP A 172 -13.84 29.65 -10.69
C ASP A 172 -14.53 28.42 -10.06
N PHE A 173 -14.00 27.21 -10.31
CA PHE A 173 -14.56 25.95 -9.86
C PHE A 173 -13.63 25.23 -8.87
N PRO A 174 -14.18 24.50 -7.89
CA PRO A 174 -15.60 24.47 -7.53
C PRO A 174 -16.04 25.78 -6.86
N THR A 175 -17.26 26.23 -7.17
CA THR A 175 -17.91 27.38 -6.52
C THR A 175 -18.12 27.13 -5.02
N LEU A 176 -18.41 28.17 -4.23
CA LEU A 176 -18.66 28.02 -2.80
C LEU A 176 -19.82 27.03 -2.52
N GLU A 177 -20.91 27.14 -3.26
CA GLU A 177 -22.05 26.24 -3.18
C GLU A 177 -21.67 24.79 -3.52
N MET A 178 -20.88 24.59 -4.58
CA MET A 178 -20.39 23.26 -4.95
C MET A 178 -19.49 22.65 -3.87
N ARG A 179 -18.65 23.46 -3.21
CA ARG A 179 -17.81 22.99 -2.10
C ARG A 179 -18.66 22.59 -0.90
N GLN A 180 -19.69 23.35 -0.58
CA GLN A 180 -20.61 23.04 0.52
C GLN A 180 -21.40 21.76 0.22
N ALA A 181 -21.99 21.66 -0.98
CA ALA A 181 -22.69 20.46 -1.42
C ALA A 181 -21.77 19.24 -1.39
N ALA A 182 -20.54 19.37 -1.89
CA ALA A 182 -19.54 18.32 -1.82
C ALA A 182 -19.21 17.94 -0.38
N TYR A 183 -19.07 18.89 0.55
CA TYR A 183 -18.77 18.61 1.96
C TYR A 183 -19.87 17.76 2.62
N GLU A 184 -21.14 18.07 2.34
CA GLU A 184 -22.31 17.42 2.94
C GLU A 184 -22.72 16.11 2.23
N SER A 185 -22.27 15.91 0.98
CA SER A 185 -22.66 14.74 0.17
C SER A 185 -22.16 13.40 0.72
N GLU A 186 -23.05 12.42 0.73
CA GLU A 186 -22.68 11.01 0.93
C GLU A 186 -21.98 10.43 -0.31
N VAL A 187 -21.23 9.34 -0.11
CA VAL A 187 -20.39 8.70 -1.14
C VAL A 187 -20.48 7.17 -1.08
N ARG A 188 -21.63 6.63 -0.67
CA ARG A 188 -21.83 5.19 -0.41
C ARG A 188 -21.64 4.36 -1.66
N THR A 189 -22.21 4.82 -2.79
CA THR A 189 -22.12 4.16 -4.09
C THR A 189 -20.70 4.20 -4.61
N ALA A 190 -20.04 5.35 -4.56
CA ALA A 190 -18.63 5.48 -4.94
C ALA A 190 -17.73 4.55 -4.10
N ALA A 191 -17.87 4.58 -2.77
CA ALA A 191 -17.09 3.73 -1.87
C ALA A 191 -17.32 2.23 -2.14
N MET A 192 -18.58 1.82 -2.35
CA MET A 192 -18.93 0.44 -2.71
C MET A 192 -18.28 -0.01 -4.03
N LEU A 193 -18.38 0.81 -5.09
CA LEU A 193 -17.80 0.49 -6.39
C LEU A 193 -16.27 0.45 -6.34
N ILE A 194 -15.63 1.38 -5.63
CA ILE A 194 -14.18 1.40 -5.41
C ILE A 194 -13.76 0.12 -4.68
N ARG A 195 -14.46 -0.25 -3.60
CA ARG A 195 -14.18 -1.47 -2.85
C ARG A 195 -14.35 -2.73 -3.71
N ALA A 196 -15.45 -2.84 -4.45
CA ALA A 196 -15.70 -3.96 -5.35
C ALA A 196 -14.63 -4.06 -6.44
N ARG A 197 -14.21 -2.94 -7.02
CA ARG A 197 -13.12 -2.89 -8.00
C ARG A 197 -11.79 -3.34 -7.40
N TYR A 198 -11.50 -2.96 -6.16
CA TYR A 198 -10.28 -3.39 -5.47
C TYR A 198 -10.30 -4.89 -5.16
N VAL A 199 -11.43 -5.43 -4.69
CA VAL A 199 -11.59 -6.88 -4.45
C VAL A 199 -11.35 -7.68 -5.72
N ARG A 200 -11.94 -7.27 -6.86
CA ARG A 200 -11.66 -7.91 -8.17
C ARG A 200 -10.18 -7.85 -8.58
N LYS A 201 -9.44 -6.83 -8.15
CA LYS A 201 -7.98 -6.78 -8.39
C LYS A 201 -7.23 -7.80 -7.54
N LEU A 202 -7.68 -8.07 -6.31
CA LEU A 202 -7.08 -9.09 -5.45
C LEU A 202 -7.32 -10.50 -6.01
N GLU A 203 -8.49 -10.76 -6.60
CA GLU A 203 -8.82 -12.03 -7.26
C GLU A 203 -7.87 -12.38 -8.43
N GLN A 204 -7.24 -11.37 -9.03
CA GLN A 204 -6.30 -11.53 -10.14
C GLN A 204 -4.85 -11.77 -9.68
N VAL A 205 -4.56 -11.67 -8.38
CA VAL A 205 -3.21 -11.86 -7.85
C VAL A 205 -2.90 -13.36 -7.78
N PRO A 206 -1.80 -13.84 -8.39
CA PRO A 206 -1.43 -15.26 -8.35
C PRO A 206 -1.23 -15.79 -6.92
N GLY A 207 -1.48 -17.09 -6.74
CA GLY A 207 -1.33 -17.80 -5.46
C GLY A 207 -2.63 -17.88 -4.65
N PRO A 208 -2.55 -18.25 -3.36
CA PRO A 208 -3.71 -18.34 -2.48
C PRO A 208 -4.44 -16.99 -2.33
N PRO A 209 -5.76 -17.00 -2.05
CA PRO A 209 -6.56 -15.79 -1.97
C PRO A 209 -6.01 -14.73 -1.01
N ILE A 210 -6.22 -13.47 -1.37
CA ILE A 210 -5.96 -12.31 -0.51
C ILE A 210 -7.31 -11.67 -0.17
N GLU A 211 -7.65 -11.65 1.11
CA GLU A 211 -8.89 -11.07 1.60
C GLU A 211 -8.71 -9.58 1.95
N LEU A 212 -9.74 -8.76 1.74
CA LEU A 212 -9.78 -7.36 2.19
C LEU A 212 -10.79 -7.20 3.33
N LEU A 213 -10.33 -6.83 4.53
CA LEU A 213 -11.17 -6.56 5.69
C LEU A 213 -11.05 -5.11 6.15
N ASN A 214 -12.17 -4.42 6.32
CA ASN A 214 -12.18 -3.12 6.99
C ASN A 214 -13.41 -3.02 7.88
N THR A 215 -13.18 -2.90 9.18
CA THR A 215 -14.23 -2.73 10.20
C THR A 215 -14.07 -1.40 10.95
N ILE A 216 -13.19 -0.51 10.46
CA ILE A 216 -12.77 0.71 11.17
C ILE A 216 -13.32 1.96 10.49
N ASP A 217 -13.25 2.01 9.16
CA ASP A 217 -13.72 3.13 8.35
C ASP A 217 -14.17 2.65 6.96
N ASP A 218 -14.61 3.58 6.11
CA ASP A 218 -15.06 3.29 4.73
C ASP A 218 -13.90 3.31 3.71
N SER A 219 -12.65 3.40 4.16
CA SER A 219 -11.52 3.49 3.25
C SER A 219 -11.27 2.17 2.51
N THR A 220 -10.73 2.28 1.31
CA THR A 220 -10.24 1.18 0.47
C THR A 220 -8.81 1.53 0.05
N PRO A 221 -7.87 0.57 -0.10
CA PRO A 221 -6.54 0.91 -0.60
C PRO A 221 -6.60 1.44 -2.04
N SER A 222 -5.56 2.16 -2.48
CA SER A 222 -5.57 2.86 -3.76
C SER A 222 -5.78 1.92 -4.96
N LEU A 223 -6.71 2.28 -5.84
CA LEU A 223 -6.93 1.64 -7.13
C LEU A 223 -5.78 1.89 -8.11
N ARG A 224 -4.90 2.86 -7.86
CA ARG A 224 -3.71 3.12 -8.68
C ARG A 224 -2.61 2.08 -8.48
N PHE A 225 -2.59 1.41 -7.33
CA PHE A 225 -1.59 0.38 -7.05
C PHE A 225 -1.76 -0.85 -7.96
N ARG A 226 -0.69 -1.33 -8.58
CA ARG A 226 -0.72 -2.51 -9.47
C ARG A 226 -0.03 -3.71 -8.81
N TYR A 227 -0.74 -4.82 -8.72
CA TYR A 227 -0.14 -6.08 -8.29
C TYR A 227 0.71 -6.66 -9.42
N ILE A 228 1.98 -6.97 -9.13
CA ILE A 228 2.93 -7.53 -10.10
C ILE A 228 3.47 -8.87 -9.58
N PRO A 229 3.66 -9.87 -10.45
CA PRO A 229 4.18 -11.17 -10.06
C PRO A 229 5.71 -11.18 -9.89
N HIS A 230 6.44 -10.22 -10.48
CA HIS A 230 7.89 -10.10 -10.36
C HIS A 230 8.26 -8.62 -10.36
N HIS A 231 9.51 -8.30 -10.04
CA HIS A 231 10.05 -6.94 -10.22
C HIS A 231 9.81 -6.44 -11.66
N VAL A 232 9.56 -5.14 -11.79
CA VAL A 232 9.52 -4.45 -13.10
C VAL A 232 10.74 -3.57 -13.19
N LEU A 233 11.58 -3.78 -14.20
CA LEU A 233 12.79 -2.97 -14.40
C LEU A 233 12.41 -1.59 -14.93
N GLY A 234 12.91 -0.55 -14.27
CA GLY A 234 12.79 0.84 -14.70
C GLY A 234 13.81 1.21 -15.76
N GLU A 235 13.72 2.46 -16.24
CA GLU A 235 14.71 3.02 -17.16
C GLU A 235 16.09 3.09 -16.49
N GLY A 236 17.15 2.74 -17.24
CA GLY A 236 18.53 2.73 -16.72
C GLY A 236 18.89 1.51 -15.86
N VAL A 237 17.94 0.63 -15.56
CA VAL A 237 18.20 -0.61 -14.81
C VAL A 237 18.53 -1.76 -15.74
N TYR A 238 19.64 -2.42 -15.43
CA TYR A 238 20.15 -3.59 -16.13
C TYR A 238 20.04 -4.82 -15.21
N GLN A 239 19.58 -5.93 -15.76
CA GLN A 239 19.57 -7.22 -15.10
C GLN A 239 20.29 -8.23 -16.00
N TYR A 240 21.10 -9.11 -15.41
CA TYR A 240 21.71 -10.19 -16.16
C TYR A 240 20.62 -11.12 -16.70
N ALA A 241 20.72 -11.44 -17.99
CA ALA A 241 19.76 -12.28 -18.68
C ALA A 241 19.60 -13.65 -18.00
N VAL A 242 18.38 -14.15 -17.85
CA VAL A 242 18.11 -15.43 -17.18
C VAL A 242 18.78 -16.60 -17.93
N GLU A 243 18.95 -16.45 -19.24
CA GLU A 243 19.63 -17.41 -20.12
C GLU A 243 21.12 -17.55 -19.80
N THR A 244 21.76 -16.53 -19.20
CA THR A 244 23.16 -16.61 -18.78
C THR A 244 23.32 -17.17 -17.36
N ALA A 245 22.21 -17.35 -16.63
CA ALA A 245 22.25 -17.93 -15.30
C ALA A 245 22.76 -19.38 -15.35
N THR A 246 23.74 -19.71 -14.52
CA THR A 246 24.25 -21.07 -14.43
C THR A 246 23.45 -21.88 -13.41
N GLY A 247 23.10 -23.11 -13.77
CA GLY A 247 22.40 -24.05 -12.89
C GLY A 247 23.31 -25.21 -12.44
N CYS A 248 22.91 -25.94 -11.40
CA CYS A 248 23.67 -27.11 -10.96
C CYS A 248 23.62 -28.25 -11.98
N GLN A 249 24.80 -28.80 -12.31
CA GLN A 249 24.95 -29.83 -13.34
C GLN A 249 25.16 -31.22 -12.75
N GLN A 250 25.64 -31.30 -11.51
CA GLN A 250 25.95 -32.56 -10.82
C GLN A 250 24.78 -33.10 -10.00
N CYS A 251 23.68 -32.34 -9.89
CA CYS A 251 22.47 -32.76 -9.18
C CYS A 251 21.47 -33.43 -10.13
N SER A 252 20.53 -34.20 -9.58
CA SER A 252 19.43 -34.80 -10.35
C SER A 252 18.14 -34.78 -9.53
N PRO A 253 16.97 -34.91 -10.18
CA PRO A 253 15.69 -34.90 -9.46
C PRO A 253 15.55 -36.08 -8.48
N ARG A 254 16.24 -37.20 -8.77
CA ARG A 254 16.19 -38.44 -7.97
C ARG A 254 17.07 -38.45 -6.72
N MET A 255 17.80 -37.37 -6.46
CA MET A 255 18.63 -37.26 -5.26
C MET A 255 17.76 -37.04 -4.01
N GLY A 256 18.26 -37.50 -2.85
CA GLY A 256 17.63 -37.24 -1.55
C GLY A 256 16.23 -37.83 -1.37
N ARG A 257 15.89 -38.94 -2.05
CA ARG A 257 14.51 -39.48 -2.11
C ARG A 257 13.58 -38.57 -2.92
N ASP A 258 13.99 -38.27 -4.16
CA ASP A 258 13.23 -37.48 -5.13
C ASP A 258 12.96 -36.01 -4.74
N ILE A 259 13.82 -35.43 -3.89
CA ILE A 259 13.73 -34.03 -3.44
C ILE A 259 14.74 -33.11 -4.15
N GLY A 260 15.42 -33.59 -5.20
CA GLY A 260 16.44 -32.83 -5.90
C GLY A 260 17.74 -32.64 -5.09
N CYS A 261 18.27 -31.42 -5.01
CA CYS A 261 19.58 -31.13 -4.43
C CYS A 261 19.70 -31.54 -2.95
N GLU A 262 20.50 -32.56 -2.64
CA GLU A 262 20.70 -33.05 -1.25
C GLU A 262 22.15 -32.92 -0.75
N TYR A 263 23.14 -33.03 -1.64
CA TYR A 263 24.55 -33.03 -1.27
C TYR A 263 25.17 -31.64 -1.48
N THR A 264 25.46 -30.94 -0.38
CA THR A 264 25.92 -29.54 -0.42
C THR A 264 27.25 -29.36 -1.16
N LYS A 265 28.17 -30.33 -1.08
CA LYS A 265 29.44 -30.30 -1.82
C LYS A 265 29.31 -30.51 -3.34
N LYS A 266 28.13 -30.94 -3.84
CA LYS A 266 27.88 -31.20 -5.28
C LYS A 266 27.04 -30.11 -5.95
N CYS A 267 26.28 -29.33 -5.18
CA CYS A 267 25.35 -28.36 -5.75
C CYS A 267 26.08 -27.07 -6.12
N ASP A 268 26.27 -26.82 -7.42
CA ASP A 268 26.93 -25.62 -7.93
C ASP A 268 26.19 -24.32 -7.57
N CYS A 269 24.89 -24.39 -7.20
CA CYS A 269 24.12 -23.23 -6.74
C CYS A 269 24.53 -22.77 -5.33
N LEU A 270 25.26 -23.58 -4.56
CA LEU A 270 25.74 -23.20 -3.23
C LEU A 270 27.16 -22.63 -3.24
N GLU A 271 27.75 -22.39 -4.42
CA GLU A 271 29.10 -21.86 -4.56
C GLU A 271 29.32 -20.57 -3.76
N TYR A 272 28.39 -19.60 -3.91
CA TYR A 272 28.42 -18.30 -3.23
C TYR A 272 27.67 -18.30 -1.88
N ALA A 273 27.05 -19.43 -1.50
CA ALA A 273 26.45 -19.55 -0.18
C ALA A 273 27.53 -19.48 0.91
N ALA A 274 27.22 -18.91 2.07
CA ALA A 274 28.17 -18.81 3.16
C ALA A 274 28.70 -20.20 3.61
N VAL A 275 30.00 -20.27 3.91
CA VAL A 275 30.66 -21.50 4.40
C VAL A 275 30.16 -21.84 5.80
N ASN A 276 29.91 -23.13 6.06
CA ASN A 276 29.60 -23.63 7.39
C ASN A 276 30.89 -23.81 8.20
N GLU A 277 31.41 -22.72 8.77
CA GLU A 277 32.69 -22.70 9.48
C GLU A 277 32.77 -23.68 10.65
N GLY A 278 31.64 -23.92 11.32
CA GLY A 278 31.57 -24.80 12.50
C GLY A 278 31.80 -26.29 12.22
N VAL A 279 31.92 -26.70 10.95
CA VAL A 279 32.21 -28.10 10.56
C VAL A 279 33.47 -28.24 9.72
N LEU A 280 34.25 -27.16 9.56
CA LEU A 280 35.49 -27.22 8.78
C LEU A 280 36.56 -28.01 9.53
N THR A 281 37.24 -28.89 8.79
CA THR A 281 38.53 -29.47 9.20
C THR A 281 39.63 -28.40 9.23
N ASP A 282 40.77 -28.67 9.87
CA ASP A 282 41.85 -27.69 9.96
C ASP A 282 42.46 -27.37 8.59
N GLU A 283 42.53 -28.35 7.68
CA GLU A 283 42.88 -28.15 6.28
C GLU A 283 41.87 -27.27 5.55
N GLU A 284 40.57 -27.53 5.72
CA GLU A 284 39.50 -26.73 5.11
C GLU A 284 39.49 -25.29 5.66
N LYS A 285 39.79 -25.07 6.95
CA LYS A 285 39.96 -23.73 7.53
C LYS A 285 41.11 -22.97 6.87
N LYS A 286 42.26 -23.62 6.69
CA LYS A 286 43.41 -23.01 5.99
C LYS A 286 43.05 -22.66 4.54
N ARG A 287 42.35 -23.57 3.86
CA ARG A 287 41.84 -23.32 2.50
C ARG A 287 40.86 -22.16 2.46
N TYR A 288 39.91 -22.10 3.40
CA TYR A 288 38.91 -21.03 3.45
C TYR A 288 39.54 -19.66 3.67
N LYS A 289 40.51 -19.54 4.60
CA LYS A 289 41.27 -18.30 4.79
C LYS A 289 41.98 -17.84 3.52
N ARG A 290 42.52 -18.79 2.73
CA ARG A 290 43.13 -18.49 1.43
C ARG A 290 42.09 -18.01 0.41
N CYS A 291 40.94 -18.68 0.33
CA CYS A 291 39.84 -18.25 -0.54
C CYS A 291 39.42 -16.80 -0.23
N GLN A 292 39.32 -16.43 1.04
CA GLN A 292 38.99 -15.06 1.44
C GLN A 292 40.08 -14.05 1.07
N ALA A 293 41.36 -14.40 1.27
CA ALA A 293 42.47 -13.50 0.99
C ALA A 293 42.73 -13.30 -0.52
N GLU A 294 42.48 -14.33 -1.33
CA GLU A 294 42.80 -14.35 -2.76
C GLU A 294 41.56 -14.19 -3.66
N GLY A 295 40.35 -14.05 -3.08
CA GLY A 295 39.09 -13.96 -3.83
C GLY A 295 38.74 -15.24 -4.60
N ILE A 296 39.26 -16.39 -4.19
CA ILE A 296 39.07 -17.68 -4.90
C ILE A 296 37.73 -18.32 -4.50
N PRO A 297 37.00 -18.96 -5.44
CA PRO A 297 35.75 -19.65 -5.15
C PRO A 297 35.84 -20.66 -4.00
N THR A 298 34.80 -20.70 -3.19
CA THR A 298 34.70 -21.60 -2.02
C THR A 298 34.02 -22.93 -2.34
N LEU A 299 33.99 -23.31 -3.63
CA LEU A 299 33.34 -24.52 -4.12
C LEU A 299 33.90 -25.78 -3.43
N GLY A 300 33.01 -26.67 -2.99
CA GLY A 300 33.35 -27.91 -2.30
C GLY A 300 33.66 -27.76 -0.81
N LEU A 301 33.77 -26.53 -0.27
CA LEU A 301 33.74 -26.31 1.17
C LEU A 301 32.34 -26.63 1.72
N PRO A 302 32.21 -27.14 2.96
CA PRO A 302 30.92 -27.41 3.59
C PRO A 302 29.97 -26.22 3.57
N LYS A 303 28.80 -26.37 2.93
CA LYS A 303 27.68 -25.40 2.91
C LYS A 303 26.43 -25.98 3.57
N ARG A 304 25.33 -25.21 3.58
CA ARG A 304 24.00 -25.66 4.01
C ARG A 304 22.96 -25.32 2.96
N PHE A 305 21.98 -26.20 2.76
CA PHE A 305 20.75 -25.80 2.07
C PHE A 305 19.91 -24.90 3.00
N PRO A 306 19.24 -23.87 2.45
CA PRO A 306 18.48 -22.90 3.23
C PRO A 306 17.22 -23.49 3.87
N TYR A 307 16.61 -24.51 3.25
CA TYR A 307 15.31 -25.04 3.66
C TYR A 307 15.41 -26.45 4.24
N PHE A 308 14.55 -26.77 5.22
CA PHE A 308 14.38 -28.14 5.69
C PHE A 308 13.85 -29.05 4.57
N ALA A 309 14.46 -30.23 4.44
CA ALA A 309 13.99 -31.29 3.56
C ALA A 309 12.71 -31.94 4.08
N GLU A 310 11.91 -32.45 3.14
CA GLU A 310 10.77 -33.29 3.41
C GLU A 310 11.20 -34.55 4.20
N GLY A 311 10.42 -34.93 5.23
CA GLY A 311 10.69 -36.10 6.06
C GLY A 311 11.55 -35.90 7.32
N THR A 312 12.23 -34.76 7.51
CA THR A 312 12.94 -34.48 8.78
C THR A 312 11.98 -34.08 9.90
N LYS A 313 11.04 -33.18 9.58
CA LYS A 313 9.81 -32.88 10.33
C LYS A 313 8.80 -32.41 9.28
N ILE A 314 7.80 -33.23 8.94
CA ILE A 314 6.85 -32.93 7.83
C ILE A 314 6.28 -31.51 7.91
N GLN A 315 5.95 -31.05 9.12
CA GLN A 315 5.39 -29.70 9.37
C GLN A 315 6.36 -28.54 9.12
N ARG A 316 7.65 -28.82 8.89
CA ARG A 316 8.71 -27.81 8.67
C ARG A 316 9.34 -27.89 7.27
N SER A 317 8.86 -28.78 6.39
CA SER A 317 9.38 -28.85 5.02
C SER A 317 9.26 -27.48 4.34
N GLY A 318 10.33 -27.02 3.70
CA GLY A 318 10.34 -25.70 3.04
C GLY A 318 10.47 -24.50 3.99
N THR A 319 10.62 -24.69 5.31
CA THR A 319 10.95 -23.57 6.20
C THR A 319 12.46 -23.33 6.27
N LEU A 320 12.87 -22.08 6.44
CA LEU A 320 14.28 -21.72 6.64
C LEU A 320 14.85 -22.42 7.88
N ILE A 321 16.07 -22.93 7.73
CA ILE A 321 16.81 -23.52 8.84
C ILE A 321 17.29 -22.42 9.82
N PRO A 322 17.48 -22.75 11.11
CA PRO A 322 17.91 -21.79 12.14
C PRO A 322 19.19 -21.01 11.81
N TRP A 323 20.11 -21.63 11.05
CA TRP A 323 21.36 -20.97 10.67
C TRP A 323 21.11 -19.74 9.80
N TYR A 324 20.39 -19.89 8.67
CA TYR A 324 20.00 -18.76 7.82
C TYR A 324 19.09 -17.78 8.58
N LEU A 325 18.15 -18.28 9.38
CA LEU A 325 17.25 -17.44 10.18
C LEU A 325 18.00 -16.45 11.08
N ASN A 326 19.14 -16.86 11.63
CA ASN A 326 19.90 -16.08 12.60
C ASN A 326 21.06 -15.28 11.98
N SER A 327 21.61 -15.70 10.84
CA SER A 327 22.82 -15.10 10.26
C SER A 327 22.58 -14.13 9.10
N ARG A 328 21.36 -14.09 8.52
CA ARG A 328 21.00 -13.24 7.37
C ARG A 328 21.91 -13.38 6.14
N HIS A 329 22.59 -14.51 6.01
CA HIS A 329 23.36 -14.79 4.80
C HIS A 329 22.43 -14.82 3.57
N PRO A 330 22.88 -14.31 2.42
CA PRO A 330 22.15 -14.45 1.16
C PRO A 330 21.81 -15.91 0.87
N ILE A 331 20.60 -16.11 0.40
CA ILE A 331 20.08 -17.43 0.01
C ILE A 331 20.23 -17.58 -1.51
N TYR A 332 20.83 -18.68 -1.93
CA TYR A 332 20.97 -19.03 -3.34
C TYR A 332 20.09 -20.23 -3.67
N GLU A 333 18.97 -19.97 -4.34
CA GLU A 333 18.07 -21.02 -4.80
C GLU A 333 18.54 -21.63 -6.13
N CYS A 334 18.06 -22.83 -6.44
CA CYS A 334 18.25 -23.41 -7.77
C CYS A 334 17.36 -22.69 -8.79
N ASN A 335 17.81 -22.53 -10.03
CA ASN A 335 17.05 -21.93 -11.12
C ASN A 335 16.58 -22.98 -12.14
N ASP A 336 16.02 -22.54 -13.27
CA ASP A 336 15.48 -23.43 -14.30
C ASP A 336 16.56 -24.06 -15.19
N ASN A 337 17.80 -23.55 -15.14
CA ASN A 337 18.96 -24.16 -15.80
C ASN A 337 19.59 -25.31 -14.96
N CYS A 338 19.04 -25.58 -13.78
CA CYS A 338 19.49 -26.66 -12.90
C CYS A 338 18.93 -28.04 -13.30
N ARG A 339 19.78 -29.08 -13.25
CA ARG A 339 19.35 -30.49 -13.49
C ARG A 339 18.61 -31.12 -12.31
N CYS A 340 18.47 -30.42 -11.19
CA CYS A 340 17.81 -30.93 -9.99
C CYS A 340 16.27 -31.05 -10.10
N GLY A 341 15.68 -30.57 -11.19
CA GLY A 341 14.24 -30.66 -11.45
C GLY A 341 13.40 -29.59 -10.73
N PRO A 342 12.11 -29.51 -11.08
CA PRO A 342 11.22 -28.45 -10.62
C PRO A 342 10.84 -28.55 -9.14
N ASN A 343 10.88 -29.76 -8.56
CA ASN A 343 10.51 -30.01 -7.16
C ASN A 343 11.71 -30.01 -6.20
N CYS A 344 12.84 -29.44 -6.63
CA CYS A 344 14.04 -29.41 -5.82
C CYS A 344 13.79 -28.69 -4.49
N ARG A 345 14.27 -29.27 -3.38
CA ARG A 345 14.19 -28.67 -2.02
C ARG A 345 14.87 -27.32 -1.88
N ASN A 346 15.75 -26.96 -2.83
CA ASN A 346 16.41 -25.65 -2.90
C ASN A 346 15.65 -24.66 -3.80
N LYS A 347 14.37 -24.92 -4.06
CA LYS A 347 13.41 -24.00 -4.67
C LYS A 347 12.29 -23.79 -3.65
N ASN A 348 11.97 -22.55 -3.30
CA ASN A 348 10.90 -22.24 -2.35
C ASN A 348 10.26 -20.89 -2.67
N VAL A 349 11.04 -19.82 -2.65
CA VAL A 349 10.59 -18.45 -2.89
C VAL A 349 10.09 -18.28 -4.32
N GLN A 350 10.78 -18.90 -5.28
CA GLN A 350 10.37 -18.87 -6.69
C GLN A 350 9.02 -19.56 -6.96
N PHE A 351 8.53 -20.40 -6.05
CA PHE A 351 7.18 -20.97 -6.17
C PHE A 351 6.06 -19.97 -5.83
N GLY A 352 6.43 -18.77 -5.40
CA GLY A 352 5.48 -17.74 -5.01
C GLY A 352 4.80 -18.03 -3.67
N ARG A 353 3.91 -17.10 -3.28
CA ARG A 353 3.18 -17.16 -2.02
C ARG A 353 2.38 -18.46 -1.91
N ARG A 354 2.53 -19.16 -0.77
CA ARG A 354 1.74 -20.34 -0.41
C ARG A 354 0.84 -20.14 0.81
N VAL A 355 0.76 -18.91 1.31
CA VAL A 355 -0.04 -18.56 2.48
C VAL A 355 -1.24 -17.69 2.13
N GLU A 356 -2.35 -17.87 2.85
CA GLU A 356 -3.54 -17.02 2.71
C GLU A 356 -3.36 -15.74 3.50
N LEU A 357 -3.44 -14.60 2.82
CA LEU A 357 -3.23 -13.29 3.40
C LEU A 357 -4.54 -12.53 3.53
N GLN A 358 -4.59 -11.61 4.48
CA GLN A 358 -5.67 -10.64 4.62
C GLN A 358 -5.07 -9.25 4.80
N ILE A 359 -5.44 -8.34 3.90
CA ILE A 359 -5.19 -6.91 4.03
C ILE A 359 -6.29 -6.36 4.94
N PHE A 360 -5.92 -5.74 6.05
CA PHE A 360 -6.88 -5.26 7.03
C PHE A 360 -6.61 -3.81 7.46
N LYS A 361 -7.65 -3.07 7.84
CA LYS A 361 -7.47 -1.73 8.38
C LYS A 361 -7.05 -1.81 9.86
N THR A 362 -5.92 -1.19 10.21
CA THR A 362 -5.40 -1.22 11.59
C THR A 362 -6.18 -0.28 12.50
N GLN A 363 -6.43 -0.70 13.75
CA GLN A 363 -7.00 0.15 14.79
C GLN A 363 -6.00 1.17 15.35
N SER A 364 -4.70 0.86 15.27
CA SER A 364 -3.62 1.67 15.85
C SER A 364 -3.27 2.93 15.05
N GLY A 365 -4.04 3.27 14.00
CA GLY A 365 -3.76 4.42 13.14
C GLY A 365 -2.55 4.25 12.22
N ARG A 366 -2.04 3.02 12.03
CA ARG A 366 -0.90 2.70 11.15
C ARG A 366 -1.32 2.53 9.67
N GLY A 367 -2.58 2.79 9.35
CA GLY A 367 -3.13 2.60 8.01
C GLY A 367 -3.56 1.16 7.78
N TRP A 368 -3.25 0.63 6.60
CA TRP A 368 -3.52 -0.76 6.23
C TRP A 368 -2.41 -1.66 6.75
N GLY A 369 -2.76 -2.86 7.21
CA GLY A 369 -1.87 -3.90 7.68
C GLY A 369 -2.05 -5.18 6.88
N LEU A 370 -1.12 -6.11 7.05
CA LEU A 370 -1.18 -7.45 6.48
C LEU A 370 -1.19 -8.48 7.60
N ARG A 371 -2.04 -9.50 7.50
CA ARG A 371 -2.03 -10.65 8.42
C ARG A 371 -2.20 -11.96 7.65
N CYS A 372 -1.79 -13.06 8.26
CA CYS A 372 -2.00 -14.39 7.70
C CYS A 372 -3.27 -15.00 8.29
N LYS A 373 -4.11 -15.67 7.47
CA LYS A 373 -5.34 -16.31 7.95
C LYS A 373 -5.09 -17.61 8.71
N GLN A 374 -3.91 -18.20 8.54
CA GLN A 374 -3.48 -19.41 9.21
C GLN A 374 -2.25 -19.15 10.09
N LYS A 375 -2.00 -20.05 11.04
CA LYS A 375 -0.76 -20.02 11.83
C LYS A 375 0.45 -20.20 10.89
N LEU A 376 1.54 -19.52 11.19
CA LEU A 376 2.82 -19.67 10.50
C LEU A 376 3.85 -20.26 11.45
N TYR A 377 4.68 -21.16 10.91
CA TYR A 377 5.83 -21.71 11.64
C TYR A 377 7.06 -20.83 11.44
N GLN A 378 7.94 -20.79 12.44
CA GLN A 378 9.25 -20.15 12.30
C GLN A 378 9.99 -20.69 11.05
N GLY A 379 10.49 -19.76 10.24
CA GLY A 379 11.14 -20.00 8.96
C GLY A 379 10.19 -20.18 7.79
N GLN A 380 8.88 -20.09 7.97
CA GLN A 380 7.95 -20.22 6.85
C GLN A 380 8.00 -19.00 5.94
N PHE A 381 8.10 -19.25 4.63
CA PHE A 381 8.03 -18.21 3.60
C PHE A 381 6.63 -17.60 3.53
N ILE A 382 6.56 -16.28 3.39
CA ILE A 382 5.31 -15.52 3.38
C ILE A 382 5.05 -14.97 1.97
N ASP A 383 5.83 -13.98 1.54
CA ASP A 383 5.78 -13.36 0.21
C ASP A 383 7.09 -12.60 -0.03
N THR A 384 7.32 -12.12 -1.25
CA THR A 384 8.44 -11.21 -1.55
C THR A 384 7.99 -9.75 -1.58
N TYR A 385 8.90 -8.85 -1.21
CA TYR A 385 8.78 -7.42 -1.50
C TYR A 385 9.16 -7.20 -2.96
N ARG A 386 8.18 -6.78 -3.76
CA ARG A 386 8.33 -6.55 -5.21
C ARG A 386 7.94 -5.12 -5.50
N GLY A 387 8.52 -4.55 -6.54
CA GLY A 387 8.26 -3.19 -6.97
C GLY A 387 8.89 -2.87 -8.32
N GLU A 388 8.87 -1.60 -8.67
CA GLU A 388 9.67 -1.09 -9.78
C GLU A 388 11.12 -0.97 -9.32
N VAL A 389 12.06 -1.64 -10.00
CA VAL A 389 13.49 -1.49 -9.72
C VAL A 389 13.95 -0.25 -10.47
N ILE A 390 14.53 0.71 -9.75
CA ILE A 390 14.96 2.00 -10.28
C ILE A 390 16.41 2.27 -9.87
N THR A 391 17.06 3.19 -10.59
CA THR A 391 18.40 3.66 -10.21
C THR A 391 18.34 4.53 -8.95
N GLU A 392 19.47 4.67 -8.27
CA GLU A 392 19.59 5.51 -7.08
C GLU A 392 19.27 6.99 -7.40
N GLU A 393 19.61 7.47 -8.60
CA GLU A 393 19.29 8.83 -9.03
C GLU A 393 17.78 9.04 -9.19
N GLU A 394 17.08 8.04 -9.77
CA GLU A 394 15.62 8.10 -9.91
C GLU A 394 14.92 7.98 -8.55
N ALA A 395 15.45 7.17 -7.63
CA ALA A 395 14.97 7.10 -6.25
C ALA A 395 15.11 8.47 -5.54
N SER A 396 16.29 9.08 -5.61
CA SER A 396 16.56 10.42 -5.07
C SER A 396 15.62 11.50 -5.65
N ARG A 397 15.42 11.50 -6.98
CA ARG A 397 14.49 12.42 -7.65
C ARG A 397 13.05 12.24 -7.16
N ARG A 398 12.64 10.99 -6.96
CA ARG A 398 11.31 10.60 -6.46
C ARG A 398 11.10 10.99 -5.01
N GLU A 399 12.10 10.87 -4.16
CA GLU A 399 12.06 11.33 -2.76
C GLU A 399 11.97 12.86 -2.67
N GLY A 400 12.80 13.58 -3.44
CA GLY A 400 12.81 15.05 -3.44
C GLY A 400 11.51 15.71 -3.91
N THR A 401 10.65 14.98 -4.62
CA THR A 401 9.35 15.47 -5.12
C THR A 401 8.15 15.02 -4.28
N SER A 402 8.35 14.15 -3.29
CA SER A 402 7.26 13.46 -2.59
C SER A 402 7.31 13.65 -1.07
N SER A 403 6.19 13.38 -0.40
CA SER A 403 6.13 13.40 1.08
C SER A 403 7.01 12.30 1.69
N LYS A 404 7.46 12.48 2.94
CA LYS A 404 8.24 11.48 3.72
C LYS A 404 7.63 10.08 3.79
N ALA A 405 6.33 9.95 3.55
CA ALA A 405 5.68 8.64 3.42
C ALA A 405 6.28 7.78 2.30
N LYS A 406 6.91 8.38 1.28
CA LYS A 406 7.51 7.66 0.16
C LYS A 406 8.75 6.87 0.55
N ALA A 407 9.56 7.38 1.48
CA ALA A 407 10.72 6.66 2.03
C ALA A 407 10.32 5.28 2.61
N SER A 408 9.06 5.09 3.01
CA SER A 408 8.59 3.80 3.52
C SER A 408 8.37 2.71 2.47
N TYR A 409 8.42 3.05 1.17
CA TYR A 409 8.23 2.10 0.07
C TYR A 409 9.50 1.83 -0.74
N LEU A 410 10.61 2.52 -0.43
CA LEU A 410 11.89 2.33 -1.08
C LEU A 410 12.72 1.30 -0.32
N TYR A 411 13.30 0.35 -1.05
CA TYR A 411 14.15 -0.69 -0.48
C TYR A 411 15.43 -0.82 -1.31
N SER A 412 16.58 -0.45 -0.73
CA SER A 412 17.88 -0.56 -1.40
C SER A 412 18.28 -2.02 -1.64
N LEU A 413 18.85 -2.31 -2.80
CA LEU A 413 19.44 -3.59 -3.16
C LEU A 413 20.95 -3.60 -2.90
N ASP A 414 21.36 -3.18 -1.71
CA ASP A 414 22.76 -3.00 -1.29
C ASP A 414 23.43 -4.24 -0.64
N LYS A 415 22.75 -5.39 -0.54
CA LYS A 415 23.25 -6.57 0.19
C LYS A 415 24.67 -7.01 -0.18
N PHE A 416 25.07 -6.83 -1.43
CA PHE A 416 26.39 -7.23 -1.93
C PHE A 416 27.37 -6.06 -2.05
N ALA A 417 26.95 -4.82 -1.79
CA ALA A 417 27.76 -3.61 -2.01
C ALA A 417 29.02 -3.53 -1.14
N GLU A 418 29.01 -4.13 0.05
CA GLU A 418 30.17 -4.15 0.95
C GLU A 418 31.10 -5.35 0.68
N SER A 419 30.56 -6.44 0.12
CA SER A 419 31.30 -7.69 -0.09
C SER A 419 31.82 -7.88 -1.51
N GLU A 420 31.29 -7.13 -2.47
CA GLU A 420 31.62 -7.21 -3.89
C GLU A 420 31.94 -5.81 -4.41
N GLU A 421 32.92 -5.71 -5.31
CA GLU A 421 33.21 -4.47 -6.04
C GLU A 421 32.16 -4.31 -7.13
N LEU A 422 31.16 -3.46 -6.88
CA LEU A 422 30.10 -3.17 -7.84
C LEU A 422 30.56 -2.12 -8.86
N ASP A 423 30.29 -2.38 -10.13
CA ASP A 423 30.54 -1.45 -11.25
C ASP A 423 29.69 -0.16 -11.22
N HIS A 424 28.59 -0.14 -10.45
CA HIS A 424 27.70 1.00 -10.28
C HIS A 424 26.94 0.93 -8.96
N ASP A 425 26.27 2.02 -8.59
CA ASP A 425 25.49 2.12 -7.35
C ASP A 425 24.37 1.06 -7.28
N PRO A 426 24.05 0.54 -6.09
CA PRO A 426 22.94 -0.39 -5.91
C PRO A 426 21.61 0.17 -6.44
N TYR A 427 20.78 -0.70 -7.01
CA TYR A 427 19.42 -0.32 -7.40
C TYR A 427 18.50 -0.23 -6.19
N VAL A 428 17.34 0.40 -6.38
CA VAL A 428 16.30 0.54 -5.36
C VAL A 428 14.99 -0.05 -5.86
N VAL A 429 14.29 -0.79 -5.01
CA VAL A 429 12.92 -1.25 -5.26
C VAL A 429 11.92 -0.24 -4.74
N ASP A 430 11.14 0.38 -5.63
CA ASP A 430 10.01 1.26 -5.31
C ASP A 430 8.67 0.49 -5.34
N GLY A 431 8.11 0.28 -4.16
CA GLY A 431 6.82 -0.40 -3.93
C GLY A 431 5.59 0.53 -3.87
N GLU A 432 5.72 1.83 -4.19
CA GLU A 432 4.64 2.81 -4.02
C GLU A 432 3.43 2.48 -4.92
N PHE A 433 3.68 2.28 -6.21
CA PHE A 433 2.61 2.12 -7.23
C PHE A 433 2.51 0.71 -7.81
N LYS A 434 3.55 -0.12 -7.68
CA LYS A 434 3.56 -1.50 -8.19
C LYS A 434 4.18 -2.41 -7.13
N GLY A 435 3.69 -3.63 -6.96
CA GLY A 435 4.29 -4.58 -6.01
C GLY A 435 3.41 -5.76 -5.60
N GLY A 436 3.77 -6.40 -4.49
CA GLY A 436 2.99 -7.47 -3.86
C GLY A 436 2.17 -7.01 -2.64
N PRO A 437 1.39 -7.90 -2.00
CA PRO A 437 0.67 -7.58 -0.76
C PRO A 437 1.59 -7.30 0.43
N SER A 438 2.87 -7.71 0.35
CA SER A 438 3.92 -7.41 1.33
C SER A 438 4.10 -5.91 1.60
N LYS A 439 3.71 -5.02 0.68
CA LYS A 439 3.71 -3.56 0.91
C LYS A 439 2.85 -3.08 2.08
N PHE A 440 1.93 -3.93 2.55
CA PHE A 440 1.04 -3.64 3.67
C PHE A 440 1.58 -4.18 5.00
N MET A 441 2.76 -4.82 5.02
CA MET A 441 3.40 -5.18 6.29
C MET A 441 3.90 -3.91 6.98
N ASN A 442 3.40 -3.66 8.19
CA ASN A 442 3.79 -2.48 8.96
C ASN A 442 5.08 -2.70 9.74
N HIS A 443 5.67 -1.60 10.19
CA HIS A 443 6.78 -1.62 11.11
C HIS A 443 6.39 -2.14 12.51
N SER A 444 7.29 -2.91 13.12
CA SER A 444 7.34 -3.13 14.57
C SER A 444 8.77 -3.16 15.08
N CYS A 445 9.02 -2.55 16.25
CA CYS A 445 10.31 -2.68 16.96
C CYS A 445 10.48 -4.06 17.63
N ASN A 446 9.44 -4.89 17.64
CA ASN A 446 9.51 -6.31 18.04
C ASN A 446 8.79 -7.16 16.97
N PRO A 447 9.39 -7.27 15.78
CA PRO A 447 8.72 -7.85 14.62
C PRO A 447 8.50 -9.36 14.75
N ASN A 448 7.67 -9.91 13.86
CA ASN A 448 7.46 -11.36 13.71
C ASN A 448 7.84 -11.88 12.32
N CYS A 449 8.14 -10.98 11.39
CA CYS A 449 8.69 -11.29 10.08
C CYS A 449 10.09 -10.68 9.97
N ARG A 450 10.88 -11.23 9.06
CA ARG A 450 12.18 -10.70 8.67
C ARG A 450 12.41 -10.96 7.19
N GLN A 451 13.10 -10.04 6.54
CA GLN A 451 13.48 -10.10 5.16
C GLN A 451 14.83 -10.81 4.97
N TYR A 452 14.96 -11.49 3.83
CA TYR A 452 16.17 -12.19 3.42
C TYR A 452 16.39 -11.98 1.92
N THR A 453 17.64 -11.77 1.54
CA THR A 453 18.08 -11.73 0.14
C THR A 453 18.04 -13.12 -0.46
N VAL A 454 17.36 -13.27 -1.61
CA VAL A 454 17.26 -14.52 -2.36
C VAL A 454 17.67 -14.27 -3.79
N SER A 455 18.73 -14.95 -4.23
CA SER A 455 19.21 -14.90 -5.61
C SER A 455 18.94 -16.22 -6.33
N PHE A 456 18.44 -16.12 -7.56
CA PHE A 456 18.30 -17.22 -8.51
C PHE A 456 19.41 -17.20 -9.57
N ASN A 457 19.97 -16.01 -9.84
CA ASN A 457 21.12 -15.81 -10.70
C ASN A 457 22.32 -15.42 -9.83
N LYS A 458 23.14 -16.41 -9.49
CA LYS A 458 24.26 -16.26 -8.56
C LYS A 458 25.38 -15.33 -9.04
N HIS A 459 25.34 -14.87 -10.28
CA HIS A 459 26.31 -13.93 -10.85
C HIS A 459 25.75 -12.51 -11.01
N ASP A 460 24.49 -12.28 -10.61
CA ASP A 460 23.86 -10.97 -10.61
C ASP A 460 23.78 -10.44 -9.17
N PRO A 461 24.72 -9.56 -8.76
CA PRO A 461 24.68 -8.94 -7.43
C PRO A 461 23.72 -7.74 -7.37
N TYR A 462 23.14 -7.30 -8.50
CA TYR A 462 22.35 -6.07 -8.57
C TYR A 462 20.87 -6.29 -8.42
N VAL A 463 20.34 -7.39 -8.98
CA VAL A 463 18.91 -7.68 -8.96
C VAL A 463 18.62 -9.04 -8.34
N TYR A 464 18.06 -9.00 -7.14
CA TYR A 464 17.66 -10.18 -6.37
C TYR A 464 16.33 -9.93 -5.65
N ASP A 465 15.72 -11.01 -5.16
CA ASP A 465 14.43 -10.94 -4.47
C ASP A 465 14.63 -10.65 -2.97
N ILE A 466 13.75 -9.82 -2.42
CA ILE A 466 13.62 -9.60 -0.97
C ILE A 466 12.48 -10.45 -0.46
N ALA A 467 12.78 -11.55 0.22
CA ALA A 467 11.79 -12.52 0.69
C ALA A 467 11.49 -12.39 2.19
N PHE A 468 10.21 -12.32 2.55
CA PHE A 468 9.78 -12.31 3.95
C PHE A 468 9.56 -13.73 4.48
N PHE A 469 10.16 -14.00 5.63
CA PHE A 469 9.99 -15.23 6.38
C PHE A 469 9.55 -14.93 7.82
N ALA A 470 8.77 -15.83 8.41
CA ALA A 470 8.42 -15.76 9.83
C ALA A 470 9.66 -16.00 10.70
N CYS A 471 10.00 -15.08 11.61
CA CYS A 471 11.17 -15.22 12.48
C CYS A 471 10.84 -15.93 13.82
N LYS A 472 9.57 -16.22 14.07
CA LYS A 472 9.01 -17.00 15.18
C LYS A 472 7.71 -17.65 14.74
N ASP A 473 7.15 -18.56 15.54
CA ASP A 473 5.80 -19.07 15.28
C ASP A 473 4.80 -17.90 15.43
N ILE A 474 3.87 -17.78 14.48
CA ILE A 474 2.89 -16.68 14.41
C ILE A 474 1.48 -17.29 14.46
N PRO A 475 0.65 -16.94 15.45
CA PRO A 475 -0.75 -17.35 15.46
C PRO A 475 -1.51 -16.81 14.24
N ALA A 476 -2.57 -17.52 13.85
CA ALA A 476 -3.49 -17.04 12.82
C ALA A 476 -4.02 -15.64 13.19
N GLU A 477 -4.27 -14.82 12.16
CA GLU A 477 -4.81 -13.47 12.27
C GLU A 477 -3.96 -12.46 13.06
N THR A 478 -2.73 -12.83 13.41
CA THR A 478 -1.75 -11.89 13.97
C THR A 478 -1.18 -11.04 12.83
N GLU A 479 -1.06 -9.73 13.06
CA GLU A 479 -0.45 -8.81 12.10
C GLU A 479 1.01 -9.19 11.80
N LEU A 480 1.34 -9.24 10.52
CA LEU A 480 2.69 -9.45 10.02
C LEU A 480 3.43 -8.10 10.01
N THR A 481 4.53 -8.05 10.75
CA THR A 481 5.34 -6.85 10.92
C THR A 481 6.82 -7.18 10.80
N PHE A 482 7.57 -6.26 10.21
CA PHE A 482 9.03 -6.34 10.12
C PHE A 482 9.66 -5.04 10.66
N ASP A 483 10.97 -5.05 10.85
CA ASP A 483 11.68 -3.86 11.27
C ASP A 483 12.15 -3.08 10.02
N TYR A 484 11.70 -1.83 9.87
CA TYR A 484 12.03 -0.99 8.70
C TYR A 484 13.46 -0.47 8.77
N LEU A 485 14.03 -0.44 9.97
CA LEU A 485 15.40 0.02 10.24
C LEU A 485 16.32 -1.18 10.49
N ASP A 486 15.96 -2.38 10.04
CA ASP A 486 16.73 -3.61 10.25
C ASP A 486 18.02 -3.63 9.43
N LYS A 487 18.87 -2.62 9.61
CA LYS A 487 20.23 -2.59 9.10
C LYS A 487 21.05 -3.63 9.86
N GLU A 488 21.92 -4.34 9.15
CA GLU A 488 22.81 -5.33 9.77
C GLU A 488 23.78 -4.67 10.75
N GLU A 489 24.09 -3.39 10.55
CA GLU A 489 24.89 -2.58 11.45
C GLU A 489 24.05 -1.62 12.29
N GLY A 490 24.29 -1.66 13.61
CA GLY A 490 23.65 -0.82 14.61
C GLY A 490 24.04 0.65 14.46
N GLY A 491 23.42 1.35 13.53
CA GLY A 491 23.49 2.80 13.44
C GLY A 491 22.86 3.43 14.69
N ALA A 492 23.55 4.42 15.27
CA ALA A 492 22.96 5.25 16.32
C ALA A 492 21.66 5.87 15.80
N ILE A 493 20.57 5.72 16.58
CA ILE A 493 19.34 6.44 16.33
C ILE A 493 19.69 7.91 16.51
N LYS A 494 19.71 8.67 15.41
CA LYS A 494 19.91 10.12 15.46
C LYS A 494 18.82 10.73 16.33
N ASP A 495 19.16 11.79 17.06
CA ASP A 495 18.16 12.53 17.82
C ASP A 495 17.04 12.98 16.87
N PRO A 496 15.76 12.82 17.26
CA PRO A 496 14.63 13.12 16.38
C PRO A 496 14.64 14.61 16.02
N GLY A 497 14.66 14.92 14.72
CA GLY A 497 14.41 16.28 14.26
C GLY A 497 12.96 16.72 14.51
N GLU A 498 12.62 17.98 14.22
CA GLU A 498 11.25 18.53 14.27
C GLU A 498 10.22 17.76 13.41
N ASP A 499 10.73 16.85 12.60
CA ASP A 499 10.15 16.36 11.38
C ASP A 499 10.13 14.80 11.41
N ALA A 500 10.40 14.23 12.59
CA ALA A 500 10.43 12.81 12.89
C ALA A 500 9.02 12.19 12.91
N THR A 501 8.92 10.94 12.46
CA THR A 501 7.65 10.20 12.44
C THR A 501 7.53 9.30 13.66
N PRO A 502 6.49 9.44 14.51
CA PRO A 502 6.34 8.60 15.70
C PRO A 502 6.04 7.14 15.33
N CYS A 503 6.62 6.21 16.10
CA CYS A 503 6.37 4.78 15.96
C CYS A 503 5.14 4.37 16.79
N LEU A 504 4.14 3.80 16.10
CA LEU A 504 2.87 3.36 16.68
C LEU A 504 2.75 1.83 16.77
N CYS A 505 3.87 1.11 16.87
CA CYS A 505 3.87 -0.36 16.85
C CYS A 505 3.32 -1.02 18.13
N GLY A 506 3.18 -0.26 19.23
CA GLY A 506 2.66 -0.77 20.51
C GLY A 506 3.59 -1.73 21.27
N SER A 507 4.80 -2.00 20.77
CA SER A 507 5.77 -2.85 21.46
C SER A 507 6.27 -2.21 22.77
N ALA A 508 6.43 -3.03 23.82
CA ALA A 508 7.07 -2.59 25.07
C ALA A 508 8.52 -2.13 24.86
N LYS A 509 9.22 -2.68 23.85
CA LYS A 509 10.59 -2.30 23.45
C LYS A 509 10.60 -1.32 22.28
N CYS A 510 9.59 -0.45 22.16
CA CYS A 510 9.47 0.51 21.07
C CYS A 510 10.57 1.58 21.12
N ARG A 511 11.21 1.84 19.96
CA ARG A 511 12.23 2.90 19.75
C ARG A 511 11.65 4.32 19.64
N LYS A 512 10.33 4.47 19.84
CA LYS A 512 9.55 5.73 19.82
C LYS A 512 9.42 6.39 18.45
N TRP A 513 10.42 6.30 17.59
CA TRP A 513 10.44 6.91 16.26
C TRP A 513 10.55 5.85 15.17
N LEU A 514 9.84 6.08 14.06
CA LEU A 514 9.90 5.28 12.85
C LEU A 514 11.00 5.82 11.92
N TRP A 515 11.02 7.14 11.73
CA TRP A 515 12.01 7.90 10.97
C TRP A 515 12.40 9.12 11.81
N THR A 516 13.69 9.38 11.95
CA THR A 516 14.27 10.46 12.78
C THR A 516 14.96 11.50 11.96
#